data_AF-A0A920KZP2-F1
#
_entry.id   AF-A0A920KZP2-F1
#
_cell.length_a   1.000
_cell.length_b   1.000
_cell.length_c   1.000
_cell.angle_alpha   90.00
_cell.angle_beta   90.00
_cell.angle_gamma   90.00
#
_symmetry.space_group_name_H-M   'P 1'
#
loop_
_entity.id
_entity.type
_entity.pdbx_description
1 polymer ?
#
loop_
_entity_poly.entity_id
_entity_poly.type
_entity_poly.pdbx_seq_one_letter_code
_entity_poly.pdbx_strand_id
1 'polypeptide(L)'
;MDRGQARRCSIGFGGFEAWRDKIWHEEDEKIHKLNRKIRSESRWAVEGISARRKRNQGRLRNLEKLRAERQSYISRTGLAKMKLESRTKSGQLVLKADKVSKSFGEKCIIRNFSIQIRKGDRIGIVGPNGIGKSTLLKILLGEVIPDLGTAKLGSNLIVAKFDQMREQLNLENSLWQNLTDDPTMKASGKAGQIMVRGKSKHVAGYLKEFLFSESQLRSPVKSLSGGEKARLLLAKLMARESNLLILDEPTNDLDLETLDLLQEVIAEYEGTVLLISHDRDFLNRTVDTSIILTGQGEFVKIAGSWEDYNNFKAKNETQNKGEYLDKKKNVSKPPKREMPSKAEFSFVDKHRLDEIPNLIDRLEYEIKQLETFLSDSNLYLEHPNKFEKASAALIERQAEMKKLEDEWFKLEEKALR
;
A
#
# COMPACT_ATOMS: atom_id res chain seq x y z
N MET A 1 -4.72 -28.17 -20.29
CA MET A 1 -5.60 -27.37 -19.41
C MET A 1 -4.71 -26.70 -18.39
N ASP A 2 -4.46 -25.40 -18.52
CA ASP A 2 -3.69 -24.64 -17.53
C ASP A 2 -4.56 -23.45 -17.09
N ARG A 3 -4.72 -23.24 -15.78
CA ARG A 3 -5.45 -22.08 -15.20
C ARG A 3 -6.86 -21.83 -15.75
N GLY A 4 -7.58 -22.89 -16.15
CA GLY A 4 -8.95 -22.80 -16.69
C GLY A 4 -9.06 -22.36 -18.16
N GLN A 5 -7.94 -22.19 -18.87
CA GLN A 5 -7.93 -22.00 -20.33
C GLN A 5 -7.25 -23.18 -21.03
N ALA A 6 -7.93 -23.73 -22.04
CA ALA A 6 -7.34 -24.69 -22.95
C ALA A 6 -6.58 -23.94 -24.05
N ARG A 7 -5.25 -23.92 -23.95
CA ARG A 7 -4.38 -23.43 -25.04
C ARG A 7 -3.93 -24.61 -25.88
N ARG A 8 -4.15 -24.53 -27.19
CA ARG A 8 -3.71 -25.55 -28.15
C ARG A 8 -2.35 -25.17 -28.69
N CYS A 9 -1.40 -26.08 -28.58
CA CYS A 9 -0.10 -25.97 -29.25
C CYS A 9 -0.09 -26.91 -30.45
N SER A 10 0.44 -26.45 -31.59
CA SER A 10 0.66 -27.26 -32.79
C SER A 10 2.04 -27.93 -32.84
N ILE A 11 2.87 -27.73 -31.80
CA ILE A 11 4.21 -28.30 -31.70
C ILE A 11 4.12 -29.68 -31.06
N GLY A 12 4.87 -30.65 -31.58
CA GLY A 12 4.93 -32.01 -31.03
C GLY A 12 5.46 -32.07 -29.58
N PHE A 13 5.30 -33.22 -28.91
CA PHE A 13 5.57 -33.39 -27.47
C PHE A 13 6.98 -32.91 -27.04
N GLY A 14 8.00 -33.08 -27.87
CA GLY A 14 9.37 -32.63 -27.59
C GLY A 14 9.56 -31.11 -27.49
N GLY A 15 8.66 -30.30 -28.06
CA GLY A 15 8.68 -28.83 -27.97
C GLY A 15 7.70 -28.24 -26.96
N PHE A 16 6.95 -29.09 -26.25
CA PHE A 16 5.93 -28.65 -25.30
C PHE A 16 6.52 -27.87 -24.12
N GLU A 17 7.66 -28.31 -23.58
CA GLU A 17 8.32 -27.65 -22.45
C GLU A 17 8.81 -26.25 -22.82
N ALA A 18 9.48 -26.10 -23.96
CA ALA A 18 9.95 -24.80 -24.45
C ALA A 18 8.78 -23.85 -24.75
N TRP A 19 7.69 -24.36 -25.33
CA TRP A 19 6.48 -23.58 -25.58
C TRP A 19 5.80 -23.12 -24.28
N ARG A 20 5.69 -24.02 -23.28
CA ARG A 20 5.14 -23.71 -21.96
C ARG A 20 5.96 -22.63 -21.25
N ASP A 21 7.28 -22.79 -21.21
CA ASP A 21 8.19 -21.86 -20.55
C ASP A 21 8.15 -20.48 -21.24
N LYS A 22 8.05 -20.45 -22.58
CA LYS A 22 7.82 -19.22 -23.34
C LYS A 22 6.51 -18.54 -22.96
N ILE A 23 5.41 -19.29 -22.89
CA ILE A 23 4.10 -18.74 -22.49
C ILE A 23 4.14 -18.16 -21.08
N TRP A 24 4.79 -18.81 -20.12
CA TRP A 24 4.91 -18.26 -18.77
C TRP A 24 5.80 -17.03 -18.73
N HIS A 25 6.89 -16.98 -19.51
CA HIS A 25 7.72 -15.79 -19.62
C HIS A 25 6.93 -14.60 -20.19
N GLU A 26 6.07 -14.85 -21.19
CA GLU A 26 5.18 -13.84 -21.75
C GLU A 26 4.12 -13.37 -20.74
N GLU A 27 3.57 -14.27 -19.92
CA GLU A 27 2.64 -13.92 -18.85
C GLU A 27 3.33 -13.16 -17.70
N ASP A 28 4.53 -13.56 -17.33
CA ASP A 28 5.34 -12.89 -16.32
C ASP A 28 5.72 -11.48 -16.79
N GLU A 29 6.11 -11.32 -18.06
CA GLU A 29 6.32 -9.99 -18.64
C GLU A 29 5.04 -9.15 -18.66
N LYS A 30 3.88 -9.76 -18.93
CA LYS A 30 2.58 -9.06 -18.87
C LYS A 30 2.29 -8.57 -17.45
N ILE A 31 2.49 -9.42 -16.43
CA ILE A 31 2.33 -9.04 -15.01
C ILE A 31 3.33 -7.96 -14.63
N HIS A 32 4.60 -8.07 -15.02
CA HIS A 32 5.60 -7.04 -14.74
C HIS A 32 5.27 -5.70 -15.41
N LYS A 33 4.79 -5.72 -16.66
CA LYS A 33 4.31 -4.52 -17.36
C LYS A 33 3.08 -3.93 -16.66
N LEU A 34 2.15 -4.77 -16.20
CA LEU A 34 0.97 -4.36 -15.44
C LEU A 34 1.38 -3.70 -14.11
N ASN A 35 2.30 -4.32 -13.35
CA ASN A 35 2.81 -3.79 -12.08
C ASN A 35 3.54 -2.46 -12.29
N ARG A 36 4.31 -2.30 -13.37
CA ARG A 36 4.94 -1.02 -13.73
C ARG A 36 3.89 0.06 -14.03
N LYS A 37 2.82 -0.29 -14.75
CA LYS A 37 1.71 0.65 -15.01
C LYS A 37 0.97 1.03 -13.73
N ILE A 38 0.70 0.06 -12.85
CA ILE A 38 0.12 0.33 -11.52
C ILE A 38 1.04 1.26 -10.75
N ARG A 39 2.35 0.99 -10.71
CA ARG A 39 3.35 1.82 -10.05
C ARG A 39 3.38 3.26 -10.56
N SER A 40 3.39 3.45 -11.88
CA SER A 40 3.35 4.79 -12.46
C SER A 40 2.06 5.50 -12.08
N GLU A 41 0.91 4.82 -12.19
CA GLU A 41 -0.40 5.43 -11.91
C GLU A 41 -0.58 5.74 -10.41
N SER A 42 -0.10 4.88 -9.51
CA SER A 42 -0.14 5.10 -8.06
C SER A 42 0.67 6.32 -7.62
N ARG A 43 1.82 6.59 -8.27
CA ARG A 43 2.65 7.77 -7.97
C ARG A 43 1.86 9.07 -8.17
N TRP A 44 1.13 9.17 -9.29
CA TRP A 44 0.30 10.34 -9.60
C TRP A 44 -0.91 10.50 -8.67
N ALA A 45 -1.43 9.41 -8.11
CA ALA A 45 -2.52 9.46 -7.15
C ALA A 45 -2.10 10.12 -5.83
N VAL A 46 -0.83 9.94 -5.42
CA VAL A 46 -0.26 10.52 -4.19
C VAL A 46 0.15 11.98 -4.41
N GLU A 47 0.86 12.29 -5.51
CA GLU A 47 1.31 13.66 -5.82
C GLU A 47 0.15 14.62 -6.19
N GLY A 48 -1.04 14.10 -6.53
CA GLY A 48 -2.14 14.86 -7.15
C GLY A 48 -3.22 15.43 -6.22
N ILE A 49 -3.08 15.34 -4.89
CA ILE A 49 -4.14 15.75 -3.95
C ILE A 49 -4.36 17.27 -3.94
N SER A 50 -3.38 18.08 -4.38
CA SER A 50 -3.45 19.55 -4.37
C SER A 50 -3.79 20.23 -5.71
N ALA A 51 -4.02 19.50 -6.81
CA ALA A 51 -4.43 20.16 -8.07
C ALA A 51 -5.30 19.29 -9.00
N ARG A 52 -6.58 19.68 -9.10
CA ARG A 52 -7.61 19.28 -10.10
C ARG A 52 -8.32 17.94 -9.88
N ARG A 53 -9.18 17.93 -8.87
CA ARG A 53 -10.12 16.84 -8.51
C ARG A 53 -11.14 16.44 -9.59
N LYS A 54 -11.31 17.20 -10.69
CA LYS A 54 -12.23 16.84 -11.81
C LYS A 54 -11.59 16.01 -12.94
N ARG A 55 -10.24 16.02 -13.09
CA ARG A 55 -9.52 15.34 -14.20
C ARG A 55 -8.85 14.02 -13.79
N ASN A 56 -8.70 13.78 -12.48
CA ASN A 56 -8.04 12.60 -11.92
C ASN A 56 -8.97 11.37 -11.76
N GLN A 57 -10.29 11.52 -11.86
CA GLN A 57 -11.25 10.41 -11.72
C GLN A 57 -11.10 9.33 -12.81
N GLY A 58 -10.80 9.72 -14.05
CA GLY A 58 -10.54 8.77 -15.14
C GLY A 58 -9.30 7.92 -14.92
N ARG A 59 -8.30 8.46 -14.22
CA ARG A 59 -7.02 7.79 -13.90
C ARG A 59 -7.12 6.90 -12.66
N LEU A 60 -7.86 7.34 -11.63
CA LEU A 60 -8.22 6.48 -10.50
C LEU A 60 -9.00 5.25 -10.99
N ARG A 61 -10.00 5.44 -11.87
CA ARG A 61 -10.74 4.34 -12.52
C ARG A 61 -9.83 3.43 -13.35
N ASN A 62 -8.80 3.99 -13.99
CA ASN A 62 -7.81 3.20 -14.73
C ASN A 62 -6.93 2.37 -13.77
N LEU A 63 -6.49 2.95 -12.66
CA LEU A 63 -5.75 2.27 -11.61
C LEU A 63 -6.56 1.12 -10.99
N GLU A 64 -7.84 1.34 -10.67
CA GLU A 64 -8.77 0.30 -10.21
C GLU A 64 -8.95 -0.82 -11.24
N LYS A 65 -9.11 -0.48 -12.53
CA LYS A 65 -9.17 -1.47 -13.61
C LYS A 65 -7.89 -2.31 -13.69
N LEU A 66 -6.72 -1.68 -13.61
CA LEU A 66 -5.42 -2.39 -13.62
C LEU A 66 -5.29 -3.30 -12.38
N ARG A 67 -5.76 -2.86 -11.21
CA ARG A 67 -5.79 -3.68 -9.98
C ARG A 67 -6.76 -4.87 -10.10
N ALA A 68 -7.96 -4.65 -10.64
CA ALA A 68 -8.93 -5.72 -10.89
C ALA A 68 -8.40 -6.75 -11.91
N GLU A 69 -7.74 -6.29 -12.97
CA GLU A 69 -7.05 -7.16 -13.93
C GLU A 69 -5.99 -8.02 -13.21
N ARG A 70 -5.17 -7.40 -12.35
CA ARG A 70 -4.18 -8.11 -11.51
C ARG A 70 -4.84 -9.14 -10.59
N GLN A 71 -5.95 -8.80 -9.94
CA GLN A 71 -6.67 -9.70 -9.03
C GLN A 71 -7.16 -10.96 -9.74
N SER A 72 -7.55 -10.85 -11.02
CA SER A 72 -7.94 -12.00 -11.84
C SER A 72 -6.78 -12.98 -12.07
N TYR A 73 -5.52 -12.50 -12.11
CA TYR A 73 -4.34 -13.36 -12.18
C TYR A 73 -4.06 -14.05 -10.83
N ILE A 74 -4.29 -13.37 -9.70
CA ILE A 74 -4.08 -13.95 -8.36
C ILE A 74 -5.14 -15.01 -8.03
N SER A 75 -6.42 -14.75 -8.31
CA SER A 75 -7.49 -15.72 -8.03
C SER A 75 -7.35 -17.00 -8.86
N ARG A 76 -6.94 -16.87 -10.13
CA ARG A 76 -6.67 -18.01 -11.02
C ARG A 76 -5.47 -18.85 -10.59
N THR A 77 -4.46 -18.26 -9.96
CA THR A 77 -3.32 -19.01 -9.41
C THR A 77 -3.63 -19.70 -8.08
N GLY A 78 -4.66 -19.27 -7.35
CA GLY A 78 -5.16 -19.95 -6.15
C GLY A 78 -5.90 -21.26 -6.43
N LEU A 79 -6.64 -21.34 -7.54
CA LEU A 79 -7.44 -22.52 -7.92
C LEU A 79 -6.64 -23.63 -8.63
N ALA A 80 -5.43 -23.36 -9.12
CA ALA A 80 -4.65 -24.31 -9.93
C ALA A 80 -3.32 -24.79 -9.28
N LYS A 81 -3.07 -24.47 -8.00
CA LYS A 81 -1.84 -24.83 -7.28
C LYS A 81 -1.94 -26.17 -6.56
N MET A 82 -2.15 -27.25 -7.33
CA MET A 82 -1.71 -28.58 -6.92
C MET A 82 -1.14 -29.28 -8.15
N LYS A 83 0.18 -29.52 -8.13
CA LYS A 83 1.05 -30.05 -9.20
C LYS A 83 1.62 -28.99 -10.14
N LEU A 84 2.74 -28.37 -9.77
CA LEU A 84 3.84 -28.19 -10.74
C LEU A 84 5.11 -27.74 -10.02
N GLU A 85 6.01 -28.70 -9.88
CA GLU A 85 7.36 -28.50 -9.36
C GLU A 85 8.30 -27.96 -10.44
N SER A 86 9.27 -27.20 -9.94
CA SER A 86 10.60 -26.98 -10.51
C SER A 86 10.74 -26.09 -11.76
N ARG A 87 11.71 -25.17 -11.67
CA ARG A 87 12.27 -24.30 -12.72
C ARG A 87 11.58 -22.95 -13.00
N THR A 88 11.30 -22.18 -11.96
CA THR A 88 11.44 -20.72 -12.10
C THR A 88 12.92 -20.36 -12.17
N LYS A 89 13.35 -19.54 -13.15
CA LYS A 89 14.70 -18.96 -13.21
C LYS A 89 15.02 -18.28 -11.87
N SER A 90 16.05 -18.77 -11.19
CA SER A 90 16.49 -18.41 -9.83
C SER A 90 16.57 -16.91 -9.55
N GLY A 91 16.84 -16.07 -10.56
CA GLY A 91 17.09 -14.64 -10.37
C GLY A 91 15.86 -13.74 -10.18
N GLN A 92 14.64 -14.21 -10.45
CA GLN A 92 13.41 -13.40 -10.27
C GLN A 92 12.63 -13.75 -8.99
N LEU A 93 12.88 -14.94 -8.43
CA LEU A 93 12.21 -15.38 -7.20
C LEU A 93 12.91 -14.75 -6.00
N VAL A 94 12.17 -14.01 -5.19
CA VAL A 94 12.69 -13.41 -3.95
C VAL A 94 12.31 -14.28 -2.75
N LEU A 95 11.09 -14.80 -2.73
CA LEU A 95 10.65 -15.67 -1.65
C LEU A 95 9.59 -16.66 -2.14
N LYS A 96 9.63 -17.88 -1.62
CA LYS A 96 8.58 -18.88 -1.81
C LYS A 96 8.25 -19.55 -0.48
N ALA A 97 6.98 -19.50 -0.10
CA ALA A 97 6.40 -20.36 0.94
C ALA A 97 5.43 -21.35 0.30
N ASP A 98 5.50 -22.61 0.68
CA ASP A 98 4.62 -23.68 0.21
C ASP A 98 4.05 -24.47 1.38
N LYS A 99 2.73 -24.39 1.54
CA LYS A 99 1.92 -25.05 2.58
C LYS A 99 2.46 -24.90 4.01
N VAL A 100 3.02 -23.73 4.30
CA VAL A 100 3.62 -23.39 5.59
C VAL A 100 2.56 -23.40 6.69
N SER A 101 2.83 -24.14 7.76
CA SER A 101 2.04 -24.09 8.98
C SER A 101 2.94 -23.90 10.19
N LYS A 102 2.49 -23.09 11.16
CA LYS A 102 3.21 -22.85 12.42
C LYS A 102 2.22 -22.70 13.57
N SER A 103 2.50 -23.42 14.65
CA SER A 103 1.80 -23.33 15.92
C SER A 103 2.80 -23.08 17.06
N PHE A 104 2.37 -22.36 18.09
CA PHE A 104 3.10 -22.26 19.36
C PHE A 104 2.21 -22.81 20.47
N GLY A 105 2.57 -23.97 21.01
CA GLY A 105 1.69 -24.73 21.90
C GLY A 105 0.37 -25.05 21.20
N GLU A 106 -0.74 -24.71 21.84
CA GLU A 106 -2.09 -24.91 21.28
C GLU A 106 -2.53 -23.81 20.29
N LYS A 107 -1.79 -22.70 20.21
CA LYS A 107 -2.16 -21.56 19.38
C LYS A 107 -1.62 -21.72 17.95
N CYS A 108 -2.51 -22.06 17.02
CA CYS A 108 -2.22 -22.03 15.58
C CYS A 108 -2.04 -20.59 15.10
N ILE A 109 -0.86 -20.26 14.59
CA ILE A 109 -0.55 -18.92 14.06
C ILE A 109 -0.80 -18.86 12.56
N ILE A 110 -0.40 -19.90 11.83
CA ILE A 110 -0.49 -19.98 10.36
C ILE A 110 -0.83 -21.40 9.97
N ARG A 111 -1.79 -21.58 9.07
CA ARG A 111 -2.20 -22.89 8.54
C ARG A 111 -2.16 -22.88 7.01
N ASN A 112 -1.43 -23.82 6.42
CA ASN A 112 -1.40 -24.09 4.98
C ASN A 112 -1.09 -22.85 4.10
N PHE A 113 -0.19 -21.98 4.57
CA PHE A 113 0.18 -20.75 3.89
C PHE A 113 1.13 -20.98 2.72
N SER A 114 0.72 -20.57 1.53
CA SER A 114 1.53 -20.70 0.32
C SER A 114 1.61 -19.37 -0.40
N ILE A 115 2.79 -18.79 -0.60
CA ILE A 115 2.98 -17.55 -1.37
C ILE A 115 4.23 -17.63 -2.24
N GLN A 116 4.22 -16.91 -3.34
CA GLN A 116 5.40 -16.69 -4.16
C GLN A 116 5.56 -15.19 -4.36
N ILE A 117 6.74 -14.69 -4.05
CA ILE A 117 7.11 -13.28 -4.08
C ILE A 117 8.25 -13.14 -5.07
N ARG A 118 8.08 -12.22 -6.02
CA ARG A 118 9.02 -11.96 -7.10
C ARG A 118 9.67 -10.60 -6.92
N LYS A 119 10.77 -10.38 -7.64
CA LYS A 119 11.48 -9.10 -7.64
C LYS A 119 10.54 -7.96 -8.05
N GLY A 120 10.46 -6.94 -7.19
CA GLY A 120 9.65 -5.75 -7.42
C GLY A 120 8.21 -5.84 -6.88
N ASP A 121 7.83 -6.97 -6.29
CA ASP A 121 6.54 -7.09 -5.61
C ASP A 121 6.54 -6.24 -4.32
N ARG A 122 5.37 -5.68 -4.01
CA ARG A 122 5.14 -4.94 -2.76
C ARG A 122 4.00 -5.58 -2.02
N ILE A 123 4.30 -6.15 -0.87
CA ILE A 123 3.38 -6.99 -0.13
C ILE A 123 3.13 -6.38 1.24
N GLY A 124 1.86 -6.08 1.50
CA GLY A 124 1.35 -5.68 2.79
C GLY A 124 0.91 -6.90 3.59
N ILE A 125 1.24 -6.93 4.88
CA ILE A 125 0.74 -7.91 5.84
C ILE A 125 -0.10 -7.14 6.87
N VAL A 126 -1.37 -7.50 6.97
CA VAL A 126 -2.36 -6.77 7.75
C VAL A 126 -3.06 -7.73 8.70
N GLY A 127 -3.33 -7.26 9.91
CA GLY A 127 -4.04 -8.01 10.91
C GLY A 127 -3.93 -7.37 12.30
N PRO A 128 -4.80 -7.75 13.24
CA PRO A 128 -4.74 -7.29 14.62
C PRO A 128 -3.43 -7.70 15.31
N ASN A 129 -3.07 -6.99 16.37
CA ASN A 129 -1.86 -7.27 17.14
C ASN A 129 -1.94 -8.65 17.81
N GLY A 130 -0.82 -9.36 17.86
CA GLY A 130 -0.74 -10.70 18.47
C GLY A 130 -1.31 -11.84 17.62
N ILE A 131 -1.69 -11.59 16.37
CA ILE A 131 -2.16 -12.63 15.42
C ILE A 131 -1.02 -13.38 14.73
N GLY A 132 0.21 -12.86 14.82
CA GLY A 132 1.41 -13.50 14.27
C GLY A 132 1.99 -12.87 13.00
N LYS A 133 1.71 -11.58 12.72
CA LYS A 133 2.31 -10.81 11.62
C LYS A 133 3.84 -10.92 11.59
N SER A 134 4.51 -10.58 12.69
CA SER A 134 5.96 -10.67 12.81
C SER A 134 6.46 -12.13 12.78
N THR A 135 5.66 -13.09 13.27
CA THR A 135 5.98 -14.52 13.15
C THR A 135 5.99 -14.96 11.69
N LEU A 136 4.97 -14.57 10.90
CA LEU A 136 4.92 -14.85 9.47
C LEU A 136 6.16 -14.25 8.79
N LEU A 137 6.52 -13.01 9.11
CA LEU A 137 7.72 -12.37 8.58
C LEU A 137 8.99 -13.16 8.91
N LYS A 138 9.17 -13.58 10.16
CA LYS A 138 10.34 -14.38 10.58
C LYS A 138 10.41 -15.73 9.84
N ILE A 139 9.26 -16.39 9.63
CA ILE A 139 9.21 -17.63 8.84
C ILE A 139 9.59 -17.37 7.38
N LEU A 140 9.06 -16.28 6.81
CA LEU A 140 9.36 -15.86 5.46
C LEU A 140 10.86 -15.57 5.26
N LEU A 141 11.52 -14.98 6.25
CA LEU A 141 12.96 -14.72 6.26
C LEU A 141 13.82 -15.94 6.59
N GLY A 142 13.21 -17.07 6.92
CA GLY A 142 13.94 -18.28 7.33
C GLY A 142 14.54 -18.20 8.73
N GLU A 143 14.22 -17.17 9.52
CA GLU A 143 14.63 -17.03 10.92
C GLU A 143 13.88 -18.02 11.83
N VAL A 144 12.66 -18.41 11.45
CA VAL A 144 11.84 -19.38 12.17
C VAL A 144 11.47 -20.54 11.24
N ILE A 145 11.75 -21.76 11.70
CA ILE A 145 11.44 -22.98 10.96
C ILE A 145 9.94 -23.27 11.08
N PRO A 146 9.21 -23.48 9.96
CA PRO A 146 7.82 -23.89 9.99
C PRO A 146 7.67 -25.34 10.46
N ASP A 147 6.55 -25.68 11.09
CA ASP A 147 6.29 -27.05 11.56
C ASP A 147 5.93 -27.98 10.40
N LEU A 148 5.24 -27.43 9.40
CA LEU A 148 4.89 -28.10 8.14
C LEU A 148 5.13 -27.16 6.96
N GLY A 149 5.41 -27.73 5.79
CA GLY A 149 5.66 -26.98 4.55
C GLY A 149 7.10 -26.48 4.45
N THR A 150 7.35 -25.59 3.48
CA THR A 150 8.69 -25.04 3.24
C THR A 150 8.64 -23.53 2.97
N ALA A 151 9.60 -22.80 3.53
CA ALA A 151 9.86 -21.40 3.19
C ALA A 151 11.30 -21.30 2.68
N LYS A 152 11.50 -20.69 1.50
CA LYS A 152 12.80 -20.53 0.85
C LYS A 152 12.96 -19.11 0.34
N LEU A 153 14.10 -18.51 0.67
CA LEU A 153 14.55 -17.25 0.10
C LEU A 153 15.23 -17.48 -1.26
N GLY A 154 15.15 -16.46 -2.11
CA GLY A 154 15.91 -16.39 -3.36
C GLY A 154 17.42 -16.26 -3.14
N SER A 155 18.19 -16.46 -4.20
CA SER A 155 19.64 -16.26 -4.18
C SER A 155 20.02 -14.77 -4.20
N ASN A 156 21.13 -14.40 -3.55
CA ASN A 156 21.73 -13.06 -3.56
C ASN A 156 20.80 -11.94 -3.05
N LEU A 157 20.05 -12.20 -1.98
CA LEU A 157 19.25 -11.18 -1.33
C LEU A 157 20.09 -10.31 -0.39
N ILE A 158 19.95 -9.00 -0.54
CA ILE A 158 20.49 -7.99 0.36
C ILE A 158 19.27 -7.37 1.05
N VAL A 159 19.06 -7.80 2.30
CA VAL A 159 17.88 -7.46 3.09
C VAL A 159 18.16 -6.20 3.92
N ALA A 160 17.26 -5.23 3.85
CA ALA A 160 17.29 -4.03 4.65
C ALA A 160 16.01 -3.96 5.50
N LYS A 161 16.16 -3.96 6.83
CA LYS A 161 15.05 -3.93 7.80
C LYS A 161 15.03 -2.60 8.54
N PHE A 162 13.87 -1.95 8.58
CA PHE A 162 13.71 -0.61 9.18
C PHE A 162 13.87 -0.62 10.71
N ASP A 163 13.23 -1.58 11.39
CA ASP A 163 13.16 -1.64 12.86
C ASP A 163 14.54 -1.81 13.52
N GLN A 164 15.42 -2.64 12.94
CA GLN A 164 16.79 -2.88 13.43
C GLN A 164 17.71 -1.65 13.36
N MET A 165 17.35 -0.62 12.59
CA MET A 165 18.22 0.53 12.41
C MET A 165 17.99 1.64 13.44
N ARG A 166 16.85 1.63 14.17
CA ARG A 166 16.59 2.59 15.26
C ARG A 166 17.67 2.51 16.33
N GLU A 167 18.18 1.30 16.57
CA GLU A 167 19.28 1.00 17.49
C GLU A 167 20.67 1.38 16.94
N GLN A 168 20.78 1.82 15.67
CA GLN A 168 22.04 2.14 15.00
C GLN A 168 22.31 3.64 14.84
N LEU A 169 21.46 4.52 15.39
CA LEU A 169 21.68 5.96 15.36
C LEU A 169 22.55 6.38 16.54
N ASN A 170 23.68 7.03 16.25
CA ASN A 170 24.50 7.64 17.30
C ASN A 170 23.93 9.03 17.61
N LEU A 171 23.29 9.15 18.76
CA LEU A 171 22.56 10.36 19.18
C LEU A 171 23.48 11.56 19.43
N GLU A 172 24.74 11.32 19.77
CA GLU A 172 25.73 12.39 20.03
C GLU A 172 26.33 12.94 18.73
N ASN A 173 26.37 12.13 17.68
CA ASN A 173 26.86 12.55 16.38
C ASN A 173 25.84 13.47 15.67
N SER A 174 26.34 14.36 14.82
CA SER A 174 25.49 15.16 13.94
C SER A 174 24.76 14.31 12.89
N LEU A 175 23.69 14.85 12.29
CA LEU A 175 23.04 14.26 11.11
C LEU A 175 24.05 13.88 10.03
N TRP A 176 24.96 14.81 9.73
CA TRP A 176 26.02 14.64 8.76
C TRP A 176 26.94 13.47 9.12
N GLN A 177 27.45 13.43 10.36
CA GLN A 177 28.34 12.38 10.84
C GLN A 177 27.67 11.01 10.83
N ASN A 178 26.39 10.92 11.18
CA ASN A 178 25.65 9.65 11.14
C ASN A 178 25.59 9.02 9.74
N LEU A 179 25.72 9.83 8.66
CA LEU A 179 25.79 9.34 7.29
C LEU A 179 27.23 9.18 6.79
N THR A 180 28.14 10.12 7.09
CA THR A 180 29.53 10.05 6.61
C THR A 180 30.37 9.03 7.35
N ASP A 181 30.04 8.73 8.60
CA ASP A 181 30.82 7.81 9.42
C ASP A 181 30.36 6.35 9.24
N ASP A 182 29.20 6.12 8.60
CA ASP A 182 28.71 4.78 8.30
C ASP A 182 29.63 4.11 7.26
N PRO A 183 30.31 3.00 7.61
CA PRO A 183 31.24 2.31 6.71
C PRO A 183 30.57 1.79 5.43
N THR A 184 29.25 1.56 5.43
CA THR A 184 28.51 1.13 4.24
C THR A 184 28.24 2.28 3.25
N MET A 185 28.42 3.53 3.67
CA MET A 185 28.04 4.73 2.92
C MET A 185 29.22 5.68 2.69
N LYS A 186 30.39 5.37 3.26
CA LYS A 186 31.62 6.14 3.07
C LYS A 186 32.02 6.18 1.59
N ALA A 187 32.00 7.38 1.00
CA ALA A 187 32.61 7.62 -0.29
C ALA A 187 34.13 7.72 -0.10
N SER A 188 34.91 6.88 -0.79
CA SER A 188 36.37 6.93 -0.76
C SER A 188 36.88 8.31 -1.20
N GLY A 189 37.42 9.09 -0.25
CA GLY A 189 38.35 10.20 -0.53
C GLY A 189 37.76 11.60 -0.78
N LYS A 190 36.45 11.85 -0.62
CA LYS A 190 35.89 13.22 -0.74
C LYS A 190 35.05 13.62 0.47
N ALA A 191 35.49 14.66 1.18
CA ALA A 191 34.78 15.21 2.32
C ALA A 191 33.36 15.66 1.91
N GLY A 192 32.35 15.17 2.63
CA GLY A 192 30.94 15.52 2.40
C GLY A 192 30.23 14.81 1.27
N GLN A 193 30.80 13.72 0.76
CA GLN A 193 30.11 12.81 -0.15
C GLN A 193 29.78 11.49 0.54
N ILE A 194 28.64 10.92 0.16
CA ILE A 194 28.20 9.59 0.57
C ILE A 194 27.87 8.75 -0.66
N MET A 195 28.08 7.45 -0.53
CA MET A 195 27.69 6.47 -1.54
C MET A 195 26.21 6.11 -1.33
N VAL A 196 25.38 6.46 -2.32
CA VAL A 196 23.95 6.15 -2.35
C VAL A 196 23.72 5.17 -3.49
N ARG A 197 23.53 3.89 -3.15
CA ARG A 197 23.34 2.79 -4.12
C ARG A 197 24.39 2.78 -5.25
N GLY A 198 25.67 2.86 -4.85
CA GLY A 198 26.80 2.88 -5.78
C GLY A 198 27.03 4.20 -6.53
N LYS A 199 26.24 5.25 -6.25
CA LYS A 199 26.43 6.60 -6.81
C LYS A 199 26.90 7.57 -5.74
N SER A 200 27.94 8.35 -6.03
CA SER A 200 28.37 9.42 -5.13
C SER A 200 27.37 10.59 -5.16
N LYS A 201 26.84 10.97 -4.00
CA LYS A 201 25.99 12.16 -3.80
C LYS A 201 26.58 13.06 -2.71
N HIS A 202 26.34 14.36 -2.81
CA HIS A 202 26.67 15.31 -1.74
C HIS A 202 25.68 15.16 -0.58
N VAL A 203 26.18 15.11 0.66
CA VAL A 203 25.36 14.86 1.85
C VAL A 203 24.24 15.87 2.02
N ALA A 204 24.53 17.18 1.86
CA ALA A 204 23.50 18.22 2.00
C ALA A 204 22.39 18.10 0.94
N GLY A 205 22.75 17.76 -0.30
CA GLY A 205 21.77 17.58 -1.37
C GLY A 205 20.90 16.35 -1.13
N TYR A 206 21.50 15.26 -0.63
CA TYR A 206 20.78 14.05 -0.28
C TYR A 206 19.85 14.24 0.92
N LEU A 207 20.32 14.85 2.01
CA LEU A 207 19.49 15.09 3.20
C LEU A 207 18.35 16.09 2.93
N LYS A 208 18.51 16.99 1.95
CA LYS A 208 17.41 17.85 1.47
C LYS A 208 16.28 17.04 0.83
N GLU A 209 16.57 15.92 0.16
CA GLU A 209 15.55 14.97 -0.35
C GLU A 209 14.71 14.36 0.80
N PHE A 210 15.23 14.36 2.04
CA PHE A 210 14.55 13.91 3.26
C PHE A 210 14.07 15.07 4.14
N LEU A 211 13.90 16.26 3.54
CA LEU A 211 13.30 17.43 4.17
C LEU A 211 14.13 17.98 5.36
N PHE A 212 15.44 17.75 5.37
CA PHE A 212 16.34 18.41 6.33
C PHE A 212 16.83 19.76 5.79
N SER A 213 16.82 20.76 6.67
CA SER A 213 17.40 22.08 6.40
C SER A 213 18.92 22.09 6.61
N GLU A 214 19.61 23.05 5.98
CA GLU A 214 21.07 23.16 6.08
C GLU A 214 21.57 23.42 7.52
N SER A 215 20.77 24.14 8.32
CA SER A 215 21.07 24.39 9.73
C SER A 215 21.02 23.10 10.57
N GLN A 216 20.13 22.17 10.23
CA GLN A 216 19.99 20.89 10.94
C GLN A 216 21.14 19.93 10.65
N LEU A 217 21.82 20.03 9.51
CA LEU A 217 22.87 19.08 9.09
C LEU A 217 23.99 18.91 10.12
N ARG A 218 24.29 19.99 10.87
CA ARG A 218 25.34 20.01 11.89
C ARG A 218 24.81 19.78 13.31
N SER A 219 23.49 19.76 13.49
CA SER A 219 22.86 19.53 14.79
C SER A 219 23.00 18.07 15.22
N PRO A 220 23.16 17.81 16.52
CA PRO A 220 23.26 16.46 17.05
C PRO A 220 21.91 15.73 16.93
N VAL A 221 21.93 14.43 16.65
CA VAL A 221 20.70 13.65 16.45
C VAL A 221 19.81 13.62 17.70
N LYS A 222 20.38 13.79 18.90
CA LYS A 222 19.60 13.86 20.15
C LYS A 222 18.57 15.00 20.17
N SER A 223 18.83 16.12 19.50
CA SER A 223 17.92 17.28 19.49
C SER A 223 16.75 17.13 18.51
N LEU A 224 16.75 16.08 17.69
CA LEU A 224 15.71 15.84 16.67
C LEU A 224 14.46 15.21 17.27
N SER A 225 13.32 15.55 16.66
CA SER A 225 12.02 14.93 16.95
C SER A 225 12.01 13.45 16.55
N GLY A 226 11.01 12.69 17.01
CA GLY A 226 10.83 11.29 16.62
C GLY A 226 10.68 11.11 15.10
N GLY A 227 9.87 11.97 14.46
CA GLY A 227 9.68 11.98 13.00
C GLY A 227 10.97 12.32 12.25
N GLU A 228 11.72 13.33 12.70
CA GLU A 228 13.02 13.68 12.12
C GLU A 228 14.05 12.54 12.24
N LYS A 229 14.10 11.86 13.39
CA LYS A 229 14.95 10.66 13.56
C LYS A 229 14.55 9.56 12.58
N ALA A 230 13.25 9.39 12.34
CA ALA A 230 12.77 8.43 11.37
C ALA A 230 13.09 8.83 9.92
N ARG A 231 13.07 10.12 9.57
CA ARG A 231 13.53 10.61 8.25
C ARG A 231 15.00 10.32 8.03
N LEU A 232 15.84 10.56 9.03
CA LEU A 232 17.26 10.19 8.95
C LEU A 232 17.42 8.67 8.77
N LEU A 233 16.60 7.88 9.46
CA LEU A 233 16.63 6.43 9.35
C LEU A 233 16.29 5.95 7.94
N LEU A 234 15.25 6.54 7.35
CA LEU A 234 14.87 6.28 5.97
C LEU A 234 15.97 6.68 4.99
N ALA A 235 16.62 7.82 5.19
CA ALA A 235 17.78 8.23 4.39
C ALA A 235 18.91 7.20 4.47
N LYS A 236 19.25 6.75 5.68
CA LYS A 236 20.28 5.75 5.90
C LYS A 236 19.95 4.42 5.20
N LEU A 237 18.71 3.97 5.35
CA LEU A 237 18.20 2.74 4.75
C LEU A 237 18.19 2.80 3.21
N MET A 238 17.80 3.94 2.65
CA MET A 238 17.64 4.11 1.20
C MET A 238 18.95 4.25 0.45
N ALA A 239 19.99 4.75 1.10
CA ALA A 239 21.29 4.87 0.48
C ALA A 239 22.11 3.57 0.49
N ARG A 240 21.77 2.61 1.36
CA ARG A 240 22.32 1.24 1.29
C ARG A 240 21.79 0.51 0.05
N GLU A 241 22.64 -0.27 -0.60
CA GLU A 241 22.22 -1.19 -1.65
C GLU A 241 21.37 -2.31 -1.02
N SER A 242 20.12 -2.42 -1.43
CA SER A 242 19.22 -3.49 -0.98
C SER A 242 18.28 -3.89 -2.11
N ASN A 243 17.84 -5.15 -2.08
CA ASN A 243 16.87 -5.68 -3.05
C ASN A 243 15.61 -6.26 -2.38
N LEU A 244 15.61 -6.35 -1.04
CA LEU A 244 14.45 -6.67 -0.21
C LEU A 244 14.39 -5.65 0.95
N LEU A 245 13.34 -4.85 0.97
CA LEU A 245 13.05 -3.87 2.02
C LEU A 245 11.97 -4.42 2.95
N ILE A 246 12.20 -4.36 4.26
CA ILE A 246 11.29 -4.86 5.28
C ILE A 246 10.96 -3.73 6.24
N LEU A 247 9.67 -3.41 6.33
CA LEU A 247 9.13 -2.35 7.17
C LEU A 247 8.15 -3.00 8.16
N ASP A 248 8.51 -3.07 9.43
CA ASP A 248 7.63 -3.61 10.48
C ASP A 248 7.04 -2.45 11.29
N GLU A 249 5.73 -2.25 11.19
CA GLU A 249 4.95 -1.16 11.79
C GLU A 249 5.61 0.23 11.65
N PRO A 250 5.94 0.67 10.42
CA PRO A 250 6.70 1.90 10.23
C PRO A 250 5.89 3.14 10.61
N THR A 251 4.55 3.08 10.67
CA THR A 251 3.67 4.25 10.84
C THR A 251 3.52 4.73 12.29
N ASN A 252 3.92 3.95 13.29
CA ASN A 252 3.63 4.23 14.71
C ASN A 252 4.28 5.52 15.25
N ASP A 253 5.45 5.89 14.74
CA ASP A 253 6.26 7.00 15.28
C ASP A 253 6.54 8.07 14.23
N LEU A 254 5.74 8.11 13.16
CA LEU A 254 5.90 9.04 12.05
C LEU A 254 4.89 10.17 12.15
N ASP A 255 5.36 11.39 11.93
CA ASP A 255 4.50 12.52 11.60
C ASP A 255 3.95 12.38 10.17
N LEU A 256 2.92 13.16 9.85
CA LEU A 256 2.26 13.12 8.53
C LEU A 256 3.25 13.39 7.38
N GLU A 257 4.16 14.33 7.57
CA GLU A 257 5.19 14.67 6.58
C GLU A 257 6.13 13.49 6.30
N THR A 258 6.57 12.77 7.34
CA THR A 258 7.42 11.58 7.15
C THR A 258 6.65 10.40 6.58
N LEU A 259 5.35 10.28 6.87
CA LEU A 259 4.49 9.26 6.24
C LEU A 259 4.38 9.47 4.74
N ASP A 260 4.23 10.71 4.28
CA ASP A 260 4.17 11.03 2.85
C ASP A 260 5.52 10.78 2.17
N LEU A 261 6.62 11.21 2.79
CA LEU A 261 7.97 10.89 2.32
C LEU A 261 8.20 9.37 2.21
N LEU A 262 7.76 8.60 3.21
CA LEU A 262 7.88 7.15 3.21
C LEU A 262 7.09 6.53 2.04
N GLN A 263 5.90 7.04 1.75
CA GLN A 263 5.10 6.58 0.61
C GLN A 263 5.84 6.83 -0.71
N GLU A 264 6.42 8.01 -0.91
CA GLU A 264 7.22 8.36 -2.10
C GLU A 264 8.43 7.45 -2.25
N VAL A 265 9.19 7.27 -1.17
CA VAL A 265 10.37 6.42 -1.13
C VAL A 265 10.04 4.96 -1.47
N ILE A 266 8.95 4.40 -0.91
CA ILE A 266 8.47 3.06 -1.25
C ILE A 266 8.00 3.00 -2.72
N ALA A 267 7.35 4.06 -3.20
CA ALA A 267 6.91 4.15 -4.59
C ALA A 267 8.08 4.13 -5.59
N GLU A 268 9.22 4.70 -5.23
CA GLU A 268 10.44 4.72 -6.06
C GLU A 268 11.34 3.50 -5.92
N TYR A 269 11.24 2.74 -4.82
CA TYR A 269 12.15 1.62 -4.54
C TYR A 269 12.01 0.45 -5.53
N GLU A 270 12.99 0.24 -6.41
CA GLU A 270 12.93 -0.79 -7.46
C GLU A 270 12.97 -2.25 -6.96
N GLY A 271 13.36 -2.46 -5.70
CA GLY A 271 13.39 -3.78 -5.07
C GLY A 271 12.02 -4.27 -4.61
N THR A 272 12.04 -5.35 -3.83
CA THR A 272 10.84 -5.97 -3.26
C THR A 272 10.57 -5.37 -1.89
N VAL A 273 9.31 -5.08 -1.56
CA VAL A 273 8.92 -4.49 -0.26
C VAL A 273 8.01 -5.44 0.49
N LEU A 274 8.35 -5.74 1.74
CA LEU A 274 7.49 -6.39 2.72
C LEU A 274 7.13 -5.37 3.79
N LEU A 275 5.87 -5.02 3.87
CA LEU A 275 5.35 -4.02 4.79
C LEU A 275 4.37 -4.67 5.75
N ILE A 276 4.60 -4.51 7.05
CA ILE A 276 3.64 -4.84 8.10
C ILE A 276 3.15 -3.51 8.63
N SER A 277 1.83 -3.31 8.61
CA SER A 277 1.24 -2.12 9.22
C SER A 277 -0.18 -2.44 9.69
N HIS A 278 -0.60 -1.75 10.74
CA HIS A 278 -2.00 -1.65 11.12
C HIS A 278 -2.73 -0.50 10.39
N ASP A 279 -1.98 0.44 9.80
CA ASP A 279 -2.51 1.56 9.02
C ASP A 279 -2.92 1.09 7.61
N ARG A 280 -4.23 1.05 7.41
CA ARG A 280 -4.87 0.55 6.20
C ARG A 280 -4.68 1.51 5.02
N ASP A 281 -4.76 2.82 5.26
CA ASP A 281 -4.68 3.82 4.20
C ASP A 281 -3.26 3.89 3.65
N PHE A 282 -2.27 3.79 4.54
CA PHE A 282 -0.86 3.68 4.17
C PHE A 282 -0.59 2.45 3.29
N LEU A 283 -1.11 1.28 3.69
CA LEU A 283 -0.98 0.06 2.90
C LEU A 283 -1.64 0.20 1.52
N ASN A 284 -2.84 0.76 1.44
CA ASN A 284 -3.60 0.91 0.20
C ASN A 284 -2.86 1.73 -0.88
N ARG A 285 -2.04 2.70 -0.44
CA ARG A 285 -1.26 3.58 -1.32
C ARG A 285 0.09 2.97 -1.70
N THR A 286 0.66 2.13 -0.84
CA THR A 286 2.06 1.66 -0.99
C THR A 286 2.21 0.26 -1.55
N VAL A 287 1.28 -0.66 -1.24
CA VAL A 287 1.39 -2.08 -1.59
C VAL A 287 0.53 -2.49 -2.76
N ASP A 288 1.00 -3.53 -3.44
CA ASP A 288 0.34 -4.13 -4.59
C ASP A 288 -0.54 -5.33 -4.19
N THR A 289 -0.18 -6.01 -3.12
CA THR A 289 -0.81 -7.24 -2.65
C THR A 289 -0.88 -7.22 -1.14
N SER A 290 -2.07 -7.43 -0.59
CA SER A 290 -2.32 -7.46 0.84
C SER A 290 -2.57 -8.90 1.28
N ILE A 291 -1.90 -9.32 2.35
CA ILE A 291 -2.09 -10.58 3.05
C ILE A 291 -2.78 -10.24 4.37
N ILE A 292 -4.03 -10.65 4.49
CA ILE A 292 -4.85 -10.35 5.66
C ILE A 292 -4.92 -11.59 6.53
N LEU A 293 -4.42 -11.49 7.75
CA LEU A 293 -4.51 -12.53 8.77
C LEU A 293 -5.83 -12.35 9.52
N THR A 294 -6.76 -13.29 9.31
CA THR A 294 -8.11 -13.25 9.89
C THR A 294 -8.17 -13.92 11.27
N GLY A 295 -7.19 -14.78 11.58
CA GLY A 295 -7.05 -15.46 12.86
C GLY A 295 -7.15 -16.97 12.74
N GLN A 296 -6.82 -17.68 13.82
CA GLN A 296 -6.83 -19.16 13.88
C GLN A 296 -5.98 -19.85 12.80
N GLY A 297 -4.99 -19.15 12.24
CA GLY A 297 -4.14 -19.63 11.15
C GLY A 297 -4.68 -19.38 9.74
N GLU A 298 -5.83 -18.73 9.59
CA GLU A 298 -6.40 -18.38 8.30
C GLU A 298 -5.86 -17.05 7.76
N PHE A 299 -5.75 -16.99 6.42
CA PHE A 299 -5.28 -15.82 5.70
C PHE A 299 -6.05 -15.64 4.40
N VAL A 300 -6.20 -14.39 3.97
CA VAL A 300 -6.81 -14.02 2.69
C VAL A 300 -5.80 -13.19 1.90
N LYS A 301 -5.69 -13.49 0.60
CA LYS A 301 -4.81 -12.75 -0.32
C LYS A 301 -5.63 -11.92 -1.29
N ILE A 302 -5.25 -10.65 -1.42
CA ILE A 302 -5.97 -9.70 -2.27
C ILE A 302 -4.96 -8.83 -3.00
N ALA A 303 -5.11 -8.69 -4.31
CA ALA A 303 -4.50 -7.61 -5.08
C ALA A 303 -5.27 -6.33 -4.77
N GLY A 304 -4.66 -5.41 -4.04
CA GLY A 304 -5.28 -4.14 -3.69
C GLY A 304 -5.58 -3.96 -2.21
N SER A 305 -6.58 -3.11 -1.97
CA SER A 305 -6.84 -2.39 -0.73
C SER A 305 -7.52 -3.27 0.33
N TRP A 306 -7.49 -2.83 1.59
CA TRP A 306 -8.40 -3.35 2.62
C TRP A 306 -9.88 -3.14 2.23
N GLU A 307 -10.21 -2.10 1.47
CA GLU A 307 -11.57 -1.89 0.96
C GLU A 307 -12.00 -3.02 0.01
N ASP A 308 -11.06 -3.55 -0.77
CA ASP A 308 -11.29 -4.73 -1.61
C ASP A 308 -11.55 -5.97 -0.74
N TYR A 309 -10.93 -6.07 0.44
CA TYR A 309 -11.28 -7.09 1.44
C TYR A 309 -12.66 -6.89 2.04
N ASN A 310 -13.03 -5.67 2.44
CA ASN A 310 -14.37 -5.39 2.95
C ASN A 310 -15.44 -5.71 1.90
N ASN A 311 -15.19 -5.35 0.64
CA ASN A 311 -16.06 -5.69 -0.48
C ASN A 311 -16.12 -7.20 -0.73
N PHE A 312 -14.99 -7.90 -0.63
CA PHE A 312 -14.93 -9.36 -0.73
C PHE A 312 -15.66 -10.04 0.44
N LYS A 313 -15.50 -9.53 1.67
CA LYS A 313 -16.15 -10.02 2.87
C LYS A 313 -17.65 -9.78 2.82
N ALA A 314 -18.08 -8.58 2.43
CA ALA A 314 -19.49 -8.25 2.24
C ALA A 314 -20.14 -9.17 1.18
N LYS A 315 -19.46 -9.41 0.04
CA LYS A 315 -19.96 -10.34 -0.99
C LYS A 315 -20.06 -11.78 -0.49
N ASN A 316 -19.08 -12.27 0.28
CA ASN A 316 -19.11 -13.63 0.84
C ASN A 316 -20.09 -13.78 2.02
N GLU A 317 -20.25 -12.76 2.87
CA GLU A 317 -21.27 -12.74 3.93
C GLU A 317 -22.70 -12.71 3.35
N THR A 318 -22.88 -12.11 2.17
CA THR A 318 -24.15 -12.12 1.43
C THR A 318 -24.43 -13.49 0.80
N GLN A 319 -23.41 -14.21 0.33
CA GLN A 319 -23.56 -15.59 -0.18
C GLN A 319 -23.80 -16.62 0.94
N ASN A 320 -23.10 -16.51 2.07
CA ASN A 320 -23.26 -17.44 3.19
C ASN A 320 -24.60 -17.29 3.95
N LYS A 321 -25.28 -16.14 3.83
CA LYS A 321 -26.66 -15.98 4.34
C LYS A 321 -27.73 -16.57 3.40
N GLY A 322 -27.39 -16.85 2.14
CA GLY A 322 -28.30 -17.47 1.16
C GLY A 322 -28.42 -18.99 1.28
N GLU A 323 -27.44 -19.67 1.88
CA GLU A 323 -27.40 -21.15 1.89
C GLU A 323 -27.93 -21.80 3.19
N TYR A 324 -28.32 -21.02 4.20
CA TYR A 324 -28.82 -21.56 5.49
C TYR A 324 -30.35 -21.63 5.63
N LEU A 325 -31.12 -21.27 4.60
CA LEU A 325 -32.59 -21.23 4.68
C LEU A 325 -33.35 -22.10 3.67
N ASP A 326 -32.70 -23.05 2.98
CA ASP A 326 -33.36 -23.85 1.93
C ASP A 326 -33.52 -25.34 2.23
N LYS A 327 -33.83 -25.69 3.49
CA LYS A 327 -34.45 -26.99 3.84
C LYS A 327 -35.52 -26.86 4.92
N LYS A 328 -36.71 -26.42 4.52
CA LYS A 328 -37.98 -27.11 4.84
C LYS A 328 -39.14 -26.52 4.04
N LYS A 329 -39.90 -27.42 3.43
CA LYS A 329 -41.04 -27.21 2.54
C LYS A 329 -42.27 -26.61 3.24
N ASN A 330 -42.93 -25.74 2.48
CA ASN A 330 -44.36 -25.73 2.11
C ASN A 330 -45.43 -24.88 2.86
N VAL A 331 -46.09 -24.09 1.99
CA VAL A 331 -47.46 -23.52 1.97
C VAL A 331 -47.76 -22.25 2.78
N SER A 332 -47.78 -21.11 2.08
CA SER A 332 -49.02 -20.35 1.76
C SER A 332 -48.71 -19.05 0.98
N LYS A 333 -49.58 -18.69 0.04
CA LYS A 333 -49.67 -17.37 -0.64
C LYS A 333 -50.96 -16.68 -0.15
N PRO A 334 -51.19 -15.36 -0.33
CA PRO A 334 -50.29 -14.18 -0.39
C PRO A 334 -50.79 -13.05 0.59
N PRO A 335 -50.26 -11.81 0.59
CA PRO A 335 -50.70 -10.82 -0.38
C PRO A 335 -49.56 -10.00 -0.99
N LYS A 336 -49.81 -9.46 -2.18
CA LYS A 336 -48.95 -8.48 -2.87
C LYS A 336 -48.62 -7.32 -1.91
N ARG A 337 -47.34 -7.18 -1.55
CA ARG A 337 -46.77 -5.89 -1.18
C ARG A 337 -45.81 -5.51 -2.29
N GLU A 338 -46.08 -4.36 -2.88
CA GLU A 338 -45.26 -3.71 -3.89
C GLU A 338 -43.83 -3.64 -3.37
N MET A 339 -42.89 -4.17 -4.16
CA MET A 339 -41.48 -3.89 -3.93
C MET A 339 -41.30 -2.38 -4.11
N PRO A 340 -40.59 -1.66 -3.23
CA PRO A 340 -40.07 -0.37 -3.62
C PRO A 340 -39.20 -0.64 -4.85
N SER A 341 -39.58 -0.03 -5.98
CA SER A 341 -38.77 -0.06 -7.18
C SER A 341 -37.34 0.27 -6.79
N LYS A 342 -36.38 -0.48 -7.34
CA LYS A 342 -34.98 -0.05 -7.36
C LYS A 342 -35.03 1.42 -7.77
N ALA A 343 -34.62 2.32 -6.89
CA ALA A 343 -34.58 3.74 -7.19
C ALA A 343 -33.61 3.88 -8.36
N GLU A 344 -34.16 3.94 -9.57
CA GLU A 344 -33.39 4.26 -10.76
C GLU A 344 -32.73 5.61 -10.49
N PHE A 345 -31.43 5.66 -10.74
CA PHE A 345 -30.60 6.84 -10.64
C PHE A 345 -31.32 8.04 -11.28
N SER A 346 -31.87 8.90 -10.43
CA SER A 346 -32.88 9.88 -10.84
C SER A 346 -32.23 11.01 -11.63
N PHE A 347 -32.98 11.65 -12.53
CA PHE A 347 -32.55 12.88 -13.21
C PHE A 347 -32.12 13.98 -12.21
N VAL A 348 -32.76 13.99 -11.02
CA VAL A 348 -32.40 14.87 -9.90
C VAL A 348 -31.02 14.53 -9.33
N ASP A 349 -30.68 13.25 -9.20
CA ASP A 349 -29.38 12.80 -8.67
C ASP A 349 -28.24 13.15 -9.66
N LYS A 350 -28.50 13.08 -10.97
CA LYS A 350 -27.56 13.51 -12.02
C LYS A 350 -27.29 15.01 -11.98
N HIS A 351 -28.35 15.82 -11.92
CA HIS A 351 -28.20 17.27 -11.84
C HIS A 351 -27.45 17.67 -10.57
N ARG A 352 -27.75 17.01 -9.45
CA ARG A 352 -27.06 17.25 -8.17
C ARG A 352 -25.58 16.87 -8.23
N LEU A 353 -25.23 15.76 -8.89
CA LEU A 353 -23.83 15.35 -9.13
C LEU A 353 -23.05 16.35 -10.01
N ASP A 354 -23.72 17.01 -10.94
CA ASP A 354 -23.12 18.04 -11.79
C ASP A 354 -22.95 19.39 -11.06
N GLU A 355 -23.85 19.69 -10.11
CA GLU A 355 -23.84 20.92 -9.31
C GLU A 355 -22.80 20.91 -8.17
N ILE A 356 -22.72 19.82 -7.40
CA ILE A 356 -21.87 19.74 -6.20
C ILE A 356 -20.41 20.15 -6.46
N PRO A 357 -19.75 19.73 -7.55
CA PRO A 357 -18.38 20.17 -7.84
C PRO A 357 -18.22 21.69 -7.93
N ASN A 358 -19.20 22.40 -8.50
CA ASN A 358 -19.14 23.87 -8.62
C ASN A 358 -19.36 24.56 -7.27
N LEU A 359 -20.10 23.92 -6.35
CA LEU A 359 -20.27 24.39 -4.97
C LEU A 359 -19.00 24.17 -4.15
N ILE A 360 -18.34 23.02 -4.33
CA ILE A 360 -17.03 22.74 -3.71
C ILE A 360 -15.99 23.75 -4.19
N ASP A 361 -15.92 24.02 -5.50
CA ASP A 361 -14.97 25.00 -6.06
C ASP A 361 -15.17 26.41 -5.46
N ARG A 362 -16.42 26.81 -5.18
CA ARG A 362 -16.73 28.09 -4.51
C ARG A 362 -16.30 28.09 -3.04
N LEU A 363 -16.61 27.03 -2.30
CA LEU A 363 -16.24 26.88 -0.90
C LEU A 363 -14.71 26.83 -0.73
N GLU A 364 -13.99 26.13 -1.61
CA GLU A 364 -12.53 26.11 -1.62
C GLU A 364 -11.93 27.51 -1.82
N TYR A 365 -12.51 28.30 -2.73
CA TYR A 365 -12.10 29.69 -2.92
C TYR A 365 -12.32 30.54 -1.66
N GLU A 366 -13.47 30.41 -1.00
CA GLU A 366 -13.79 31.15 0.22
C GLU A 366 -12.92 30.73 1.41
N ILE A 367 -12.68 29.42 1.59
CA ILE A 367 -11.76 28.90 2.61
C ILE A 367 -10.37 29.47 2.39
N LYS A 368 -9.87 29.48 1.15
CA LYS A 368 -8.56 30.03 0.83
C LYS A 368 -8.45 31.52 1.15
N GLN A 369 -9.51 32.30 0.89
CA GLN A 369 -9.55 33.72 1.28
C GLN A 369 -9.52 33.90 2.80
N LEU A 370 -10.26 33.07 3.55
CA LEU A 370 -10.26 33.08 5.02
C LEU A 370 -8.92 32.63 5.61
N GLU A 371 -8.27 31.61 5.05
CA GLU A 371 -6.93 31.17 5.46
C GLU A 371 -5.87 32.25 5.21
N THR A 372 -5.93 32.90 4.04
CA THR A 372 -5.03 34.02 3.72
C THR A 372 -5.25 35.17 4.72
N PHE A 373 -6.50 35.50 5.02
CA PHE A 373 -6.84 36.52 6.00
C PHE A 373 -6.38 36.16 7.42
N LEU A 374 -6.50 34.89 7.83
CA LEU A 374 -6.05 34.41 9.15
C LEU A 374 -4.53 34.22 9.27
N SER A 375 -3.80 34.24 8.15
CA SER A 375 -2.33 34.14 8.14
C SER A 375 -1.62 35.42 8.59
N ASP A 376 -2.33 36.55 8.64
CA ASP A 376 -1.80 37.84 9.10
C ASP A 376 -1.53 37.83 10.61
N SER A 377 -0.25 37.88 11.00
CA SER A 377 0.19 37.74 12.40
C SER A 377 -0.28 38.88 13.33
N ASN A 378 -0.60 40.05 12.78
CA ASN A 378 -1.11 41.20 13.55
C ASN A 378 -2.63 41.19 13.74
N LEU A 379 -3.38 40.37 12.99
CA LEU A 379 -4.85 40.40 12.98
C LEU A 379 -5.44 40.01 14.34
N TYR A 380 -4.82 39.06 15.03
CA TYR A 380 -5.23 38.61 16.36
C TYR A 380 -5.04 39.71 17.43
N LEU A 381 -3.96 40.49 17.30
CA LEU A 381 -3.60 41.55 18.25
C LEU A 381 -4.41 42.83 18.03
N GLU A 382 -4.64 43.21 16.78
CA GLU A 382 -5.30 44.47 16.43
C GLU A 382 -6.84 44.34 16.40
N HIS A 383 -7.37 43.19 15.99
CA HIS A 383 -8.81 42.99 15.77
C HIS A 383 -9.30 41.59 16.18
N PRO A 384 -9.30 41.26 17.49
CA PRO A 384 -9.70 39.94 18.00
C PRO A 384 -11.12 39.51 17.57
N ASN A 385 -12.07 40.45 17.55
CA ASN A 385 -13.45 40.17 17.10
C ASN A 385 -13.54 39.78 15.61
N LYS A 386 -12.62 40.27 14.74
CA LYS A 386 -12.60 39.90 13.31
C LYS A 386 -11.94 38.53 13.13
N PHE A 387 -10.90 38.24 13.91
CA PHE A 387 -10.23 36.95 13.93
C PHE A 387 -11.18 35.82 14.36
N GLU A 388 -11.91 36.00 15.47
CA GLU A 388 -12.89 35.01 15.94
C GLU A 388 -13.99 34.74 14.90
N LYS A 389 -14.51 35.79 14.26
CA LYS A 389 -15.52 35.64 13.19
C LYS A 389 -14.97 34.94 11.96
N ALA A 390 -13.74 35.25 11.54
CA ALA A 390 -13.11 34.60 10.39
C ALA A 390 -12.77 33.13 10.69
N SER A 391 -12.32 32.81 11.90
CA SER A 391 -12.07 31.44 12.34
C SER A 391 -13.36 30.63 12.42
N ALA A 392 -14.45 31.20 12.95
CA ALA A 392 -15.75 30.54 12.99
C ALA A 392 -16.30 30.28 11.58
N ALA A 393 -16.20 31.27 10.68
CA ALA A 393 -16.59 31.13 9.28
C ALA A 393 -15.76 30.06 8.56
N LEU A 394 -14.45 29.97 8.83
CA LEU A 394 -13.59 28.94 8.25
C LEU A 394 -14.03 27.53 8.67
N ILE A 395 -14.31 27.33 9.96
CA ILE A 395 -14.79 26.04 10.49
C ILE A 395 -16.14 25.67 9.85
N GLU A 396 -17.05 26.64 9.73
CA GLU A 396 -18.37 26.43 9.11
C GLU A 396 -18.23 26.01 7.63
N ARG A 397 -17.42 26.74 6.84
CA ARG A 397 -17.20 26.44 5.41
C ARG A 397 -16.48 25.11 5.20
N GLN A 398 -15.54 24.75 6.07
CA GLN A 398 -14.90 23.42 6.04
C GLN A 398 -15.91 22.30 6.36
N ALA A 399 -16.81 22.52 7.33
CA ALA A 399 -17.85 21.55 7.65
C ALA A 399 -18.89 21.40 6.53
N GLU A 400 -19.26 22.49 5.85
CA GLU A 400 -20.13 22.46 4.67
C GLU A 400 -19.47 21.75 3.48
N MET A 401 -18.20 22.03 3.23
CA MET A 401 -17.42 21.36 2.18
C MET A 401 -17.40 19.85 2.41
N LYS A 402 -17.12 19.41 3.64
CA LYS A 402 -17.12 17.99 4.01
C LYS A 402 -18.50 17.33 3.82
N LYS A 403 -19.59 18.02 4.15
CA LYS A 403 -20.95 17.50 3.93
C LYS A 403 -21.26 17.32 2.45
N LEU A 404 -20.84 18.27 1.60
CA LEU A 404 -21.02 18.17 0.15
C LEU A 404 -20.15 17.07 -0.46
N GLU A 405 -18.93 16.86 0.05
CA GLU A 405 -18.07 15.74 -0.33
C GLU A 405 -18.73 14.39 0.02
N ASP A 406 -19.29 14.26 1.23
CA ASP A 406 -20.01 13.05 1.68
C ASP A 406 -21.30 12.81 0.85
N GLU A 407 -22.03 13.88 0.49
CA GLU A 407 -23.23 13.81 -0.37
C GLU A 407 -22.85 13.36 -1.78
N TRP A 408 -21.79 13.94 -2.34
CA TRP A 408 -21.27 13.57 -3.66
C TRP A 408 -20.84 12.10 -3.71
N PHE A 409 -20.12 11.64 -2.69
CA PHE A 409 -19.69 10.24 -2.57
C PHE A 409 -20.89 9.27 -2.55
N LYS A 410 -21.93 9.57 -1.77
CA LYS A 410 -23.15 8.74 -1.68
C LYS A 410 -23.95 8.72 -2.99
N LEU A 411 -23.99 9.84 -3.71
CA LEU A 411 -24.66 9.90 -5.01
C LEU A 411 -23.85 9.16 -6.10
N GLU A 412 -22.52 9.18 -6.02
CA GLU A 412 -21.65 8.42 -6.93
C GLU A 412 -21.76 6.91 -6.67
N GLU A 413 -21.79 6.46 -5.41
CA GLU A 413 -22.06 5.05 -5.05
C GLU A 413 -23.42 4.55 -5.58
N LYS A 414 -24.43 5.41 -5.59
CA LYS A 414 -25.74 5.10 -6.18
C LYS A 414 -25.70 5.04 -7.70
N ALA A 415 -24.87 5.85 -8.37
CA ALA A 415 -24.67 5.80 -9.82
C ALA A 415 -24.00 4.50 -10.29
N LEU A 416 -23.25 3.85 -9.40
CA LEU A 416 -22.46 2.63 -9.65
C LEU A 416 -23.27 1.32 -9.48
N ARG A 417 -24.47 1.36 -8.89
CA ARG A 417 -25.38 0.21 -8.71
C ARG A 417 -26.43 0.13 -9.80
#